data_AF-A0A7J2U8M1-F1
#
_entry.id   AF-A0A7J2U8M1-F1
#
_cell.length_a   1.000
_cell.length_b   1.000
_cell.length_c   1.000
_cell.angle_alpha   90.00
_cell.angle_beta   90.00
_cell.angle_gamma   90.00
#
_symmetry.space_group_name_H-M   'P 1'
#
loop_
_entity.id
_entity.type
_entity.pdbx_description
1 polymer ?
#
loop_
_entity_poly.entity_id
_entity_poly.type
_entity_poly.pdbx_seq_one_letter_code
_entity_poly.pdbx_strand_id
1 'polypeptide(L)'
;MVSVNATSCNLTVENLGSKSIILRSQDGFNWNTVILSYGDGTRWQSYPIEDYAVLEISVSGTNCTFNVDNHPFINPGEEAKILIQIPNGAPEIPEQGLVSVAFVTHYGVVARGEAVRQ
;
A
#
# COMPACT_ATOMS: atom_id res chain seq x y z
N MET A 1 -0.91 -4.57 8.03
CA MET A 1 -1.15 -5.98 7.63
C MET A 1 -1.15 -6.06 6.10
N VAL A 2 -0.67 -7.15 5.51
CA VAL A 2 -0.71 -7.36 4.05
C VAL A 2 -1.43 -8.68 3.75
N SER A 3 -2.42 -8.65 2.87
CA SER A 3 -3.03 -9.86 2.29
C SER A 3 -2.80 -9.88 0.78
N VAL A 4 -2.63 -11.08 0.22
CA VAL A 4 -2.07 -11.29 -1.12
C VAL A 4 -2.96 -12.23 -1.92
N ASN A 5 -3.37 -11.80 -3.11
CA ASN A 5 -4.01 -12.61 -4.14
C ASN A 5 -3.05 -12.78 -5.34
N ALA A 6 -3.48 -13.50 -6.38
CA ALA A 6 -2.68 -13.71 -7.59
C ALA A 6 -2.21 -12.42 -8.28
N THR A 7 -3.07 -11.40 -8.30
CA THR A 7 -2.86 -10.17 -9.06
C THR A 7 -2.97 -8.90 -8.23
N SER A 8 -3.18 -9.01 -6.92
CA SER A 8 -3.42 -7.85 -6.06
C SER A 8 -2.98 -8.08 -4.63
N CYS A 9 -2.66 -7.01 -3.91
CA CYS A 9 -2.46 -7.05 -2.46
C CYS A 9 -3.30 -5.97 -1.78
N ASN A 10 -3.88 -6.30 -0.62
CA ASN A 10 -4.39 -5.30 0.30
C ASN A 10 -3.34 -5.03 1.38
N LEU A 11 -3.09 -3.76 1.66
CA LEU A 11 -2.13 -3.31 2.65
C LEU A 11 -2.77 -2.29 3.59
N THR A 12 -2.44 -2.38 4.88
CA THR A 12 -2.76 -1.35 5.88
C THR A 12 -1.51 -0.54 6.18
N VAL A 13 -1.58 0.77 5.97
CA VAL A 13 -0.52 1.73 6.35
C VAL A 13 -1.03 2.56 7.51
N GLU A 14 -0.26 2.58 8.59
CA GLU A 14 -0.55 3.36 9.79
C GLU A 14 0.41 4.54 9.89
N ASN A 15 -0.11 5.74 10.20
CA ASN A 15 0.71 6.92 10.41
C ASN A 15 1.11 7.07 11.89
N LEU A 16 2.29 6.55 12.21
CA LEU A 16 2.92 6.70 13.53
C LEU A 16 3.74 8.00 13.67
N GLY A 17 3.81 8.82 12.61
CA GLY A 17 4.57 10.06 12.58
C GLY A 17 3.81 11.24 13.17
N SER A 18 4.32 12.45 12.93
CA SER A 18 3.71 13.72 13.36
C SER A 18 3.15 14.57 12.21
N LYS A 19 3.29 14.11 10.96
CA LYS A 19 2.85 14.82 9.76
C LYS A 19 1.76 14.03 9.06
N SER A 20 0.77 14.74 8.54
CA SER A 20 -0.24 14.13 7.66
C SER A 20 0.40 13.65 6.35
N ILE A 21 -0.05 12.49 5.86
CA ILE A 21 0.41 11.91 4.60
C ILE A 21 -0.75 11.96 3.61
N ILE A 22 -0.58 12.67 2.50
CA ILE A 22 -1.59 12.82 1.45
C ILE A 22 -1.59 11.53 0.62
N LEU A 23 -2.72 10.84 0.51
CA LEU A 23 -2.80 9.53 -0.14
C LEU A 23 -3.26 9.60 -1.59
N ARG A 24 -4.08 10.58 -1.95
CA ARG A 24 -4.62 10.74 -3.30
C ARG A 24 -3.66 11.49 -4.20
N SER A 25 -3.69 11.17 -5.49
CA SER A 25 -3.10 12.01 -6.52
C SER A 25 -3.75 13.40 -6.56
N GLN A 26 -2.95 14.45 -6.71
CA GLN A 26 -3.46 15.82 -6.85
C GLN A 26 -2.81 16.45 -8.08
N ASP A 27 -3.62 17.05 -8.95
CA ASP A 27 -3.18 17.73 -10.17
C ASP A 27 -2.25 16.88 -11.07
N GLY A 28 -2.52 15.57 -11.13
CA GLY A 28 -1.73 14.60 -11.90
C GLY A 28 -0.43 14.15 -11.24
N PHE A 29 -0.19 14.52 -9.97
CA PHE A 29 0.97 14.10 -9.20
C PHE A 29 0.61 13.05 -8.14
N ASN A 30 1.30 11.91 -8.15
CA ASN A 30 1.21 10.88 -7.13
C ASN A 30 2.24 11.17 -6.02
N TRP A 31 1.75 11.45 -4.81
CA TRP A 31 2.63 11.82 -3.69
C TRP A 31 3.40 10.65 -3.11
N ASN A 32 2.88 9.43 -3.22
CA ASN A 32 3.51 8.25 -2.65
C ASN A 32 3.65 7.17 -3.70
N THR A 33 4.64 6.32 -3.50
CA THR A 33 4.88 5.15 -4.34
C THR A 33 4.86 3.91 -3.46
N VAL A 34 4.14 2.89 -3.90
CA VAL A 34 4.24 1.56 -3.32
C VAL A 34 5.22 0.74 -4.16
N ILE A 35 6.30 0.26 -3.54
CA ILE A 35 7.18 -0.72 -4.19
C ILE A 35 6.69 -2.11 -3.81
N LEU A 36 6.15 -2.83 -4.79
CA LEU A 36 5.75 -4.21 -4.66
C LEU A 36 6.86 -5.10 -5.21
N SER A 37 7.41 -5.98 -4.37
CA SER A 37 8.33 -7.03 -4.81
C SER A 37 7.79 -8.40 -4.47
N TYR A 38 7.86 -9.35 -5.39
CA TYR A 38 7.44 -10.72 -5.13
C TYR A 38 8.27 -11.76 -5.89
N GLY A 39 8.24 -13.00 -5.40
CA GLY A 39 9.05 -14.06 -5.97
C GLY A 39 8.85 -15.42 -5.30
N ASP A 40 9.54 -16.42 -5.85
CA ASP A 40 9.59 -17.81 -5.34
C ASP A 40 10.80 -18.04 -4.39
N GLY A 41 11.41 -16.97 -3.90
CA GLY A 41 12.64 -16.98 -3.09
C GLY A 41 13.93 -16.97 -3.93
N THR A 42 13.90 -17.42 -5.18
CA THR A 42 15.07 -17.45 -6.08
C THR A 42 14.99 -16.43 -7.20
N ARG A 43 13.78 -16.13 -7.67
CA ARG A 43 13.49 -15.15 -8.73
C ARG A 43 12.56 -14.10 -8.18
N TRP A 44 12.95 -12.84 -8.33
CA TRP A 44 12.23 -11.70 -7.79
C TRP A 44 11.88 -10.72 -8.89
N GLN A 45 10.72 -10.10 -8.74
CA GLN A 45 10.24 -9.04 -9.60
C GLN A 45 9.79 -7.89 -8.72
N SER A 46 10.08 -6.66 -9.16
CA SER A 46 9.80 -5.45 -8.39
C SER A 46 9.13 -4.41 -9.29
N TYR A 47 8.06 -3.82 -8.77
CA TYR A 47 7.23 -2.87 -9.49
C TYR A 47 6.93 -1.65 -8.63
N PRO A 48 7.14 -0.43 -9.15
CA PRO A 48 6.55 0.76 -8.56
C PRO A 48 5.07 0.83 -8.93
N ILE A 49 4.22 1.01 -7.91
CA ILE A 49 2.78 1.17 -8.02
C ILE A 49 2.43 2.55 -7.48
N GLU A 50 2.00 3.43 -8.37
CA GLU A 50 1.58 4.80 -8.03
C GLU A 50 0.07 5.00 -8.19
N ASP A 51 -0.59 4.11 -8.93
CA ASP A 51 -2.05 4.10 -9.11
C ASP A 51 -2.68 3.03 -8.21
N TYR A 52 -2.63 3.28 -6.91
CA TYR A 52 -3.25 2.43 -5.90
C TYR A 52 -4.60 2.99 -5.46
N ALA A 53 -5.52 2.11 -5.07
CA ALA A 53 -6.84 2.52 -4.58
C ALA A 53 -6.85 2.59 -3.05
N VAL A 54 -7.31 3.71 -2.48
CA VAL A 54 -7.59 3.81 -1.04
C VAL A 54 -9.01 3.33 -0.80
N LEU A 55 -9.16 2.21 -0.09
CA LEU A 55 -10.46 1.59 0.18
C LEU A 55 -11.14 2.17 1.42
N GLU A 56 -10.35 2.49 2.45
CA GLU A 56 -10.85 2.94 3.75
C GLU A 56 -9.77 3.76 4.46
N ILE A 57 -10.19 4.75 5.26
CA ILE A 57 -9.35 5.46 6.22
C ILE A 57 -10.05 5.42 7.57
N SER A 58 -9.32 5.14 8.63
CA SER A 58 -9.84 5.00 9.99
C SER A 58 -8.87 5.53 11.04
N VAL A 59 -9.39 5.81 12.24
CA VAL A 59 -8.53 6.04 13.42
C VAL A 59 -7.97 4.69 13.87
N SER A 60 -6.64 4.60 14.02
CA SER A 60 -5.92 3.37 14.35
C SER A 60 -6.51 2.67 15.58
N GLY A 61 -6.73 1.35 15.46
CA GLY A 61 -7.24 0.53 16.56
C GLY A 61 -8.72 0.79 16.91
N THR A 62 -9.46 1.50 16.06
CA THR A 62 -10.89 1.76 16.24
C THR A 62 -11.69 1.41 14.98
N ASN A 63 -13.02 1.42 15.09
CA ASN A 63 -13.93 1.29 13.95
C ASN A 63 -14.41 2.65 13.41
N CYS A 64 -13.79 3.76 13.84
CA CYS A 64 -14.15 5.10 13.38
C CYS A 64 -13.53 5.33 12.00
N THR A 65 -14.37 5.35 10.96
CA THR A 65 -13.96 5.52 9.57
C THR A 65 -14.27 6.91 9.04
N PHE A 66 -13.52 7.31 8.01
CA PHE A 66 -13.70 8.56 7.28
C PHE A 66 -14.17 8.30 5.85
N ASN A 67 -14.86 9.29 5.27
CA ASN A 67 -15.16 9.27 3.85
C ASN A 67 -13.88 9.62 3.06
N VAL A 68 -13.42 8.69 2.21
CA VAL A 68 -12.15 8.80 1.47
C VAL A 68 -12.14 9.97 0.47
N ASP A 69 -13.31 10.40 -0.03
CA ASP A 69 -13.40 11.53 -0.96
C ASP A 69 -13.15 12.88 -0.29
N ASN A 70 -13.57 13.01 0.96
CA ASN A 70 -13.44 14.23 1.75
C ASN A 70 -12.21 14.23 2.68
N HIS A 71 -11.59 13.06 2.90
CA HIS A 71 -10.42 12.88 3.76
C HIS A 71 -9.31 12.11 3.03
N PRO A 72 -8.68 12.68 1.97
CA PRO A 72 -7.72 11.95 1.12
C PRO A 72 -6.30 11.87 1.72
N PHE A 73 -6.18 11.72 3.03
CA PHE A 73 -4.92 11.71 3.77
C PHE A 73 -5.04 10.89 5.07
N ILE A 74 -3.91 10.57 5.68
CA ILE A 74 -3.84 9.99 7.04
C ILE A 74 -3.08 10.93 7.97
N ASN A 75 -3.73 11.39 9.03
CA ASN A 75 -3.10 12.13 10.13
C ASN A 75 -2.36 11.19 11.09
N PRO A 76 -1.51 11.72 11.98
CA PRO A 76 -0.97 10.96 13.11
C PRO A 76 -2.06 10.20 13.87
N GLY A 77 -1.89 8.88 14.02
CA GLY A 77 -2.86 8.00 14.67
C GLY A 77 -4.02 7.52 13.79
N GLU A 78 -3.96 7.79 12.48
CA GLU A 78 -4.88 7.21 11.49
C GLU A 78 -4.18 6.15 10.63
N GLU A 79 -4.97 5.27 10.03
CA GLU A 79 -4.53 4.23 9.12
C GLU A 79 -5.37 4.21 7.84
N ALA A 80 -4.81 3.67 6.77
CA ALA A 80 -5.49 3.48 5.50
C ALA A 80 -5.37 2.04 5.00
N LYS A 81 -6.48 1.49 4.49
CA LYS A 81 -6.50 0.26 3.71
C LYS A 81 -6.36 0.61 2.24
N ILE A 82 -5.32 0.08 1.62
CA ILE A 82 -4.94 0.35 0.23
C ILE A 82 -4.96 -0.97 -0.55
N LEU A 83 -5.54 -0.94 -1.74
CA LEU A 83 -5.49 -2.01 -2.72
C LEU A 83 -4.47 -1.65 -3.80
N ILE A 84 -3.51 -2.54 -4.01
CA ILE A 84 -2.57 -2.48 -5.13
C ILE A 84 -2.83 -3.62 -6.10
N GLN A 85 -2.71 -3.34 -7.39
CA GLN A 85 -2.75 -4.33 -8.46
C GLN A 85 -1.34 -4.51 -9.02
N ILE A 86 -0.98 -5.73 -9.43
CA ILE A 86 0.24 -5.92 -10.22
C ILE A 86 0.09 -5.21 -11.58
N PRO A 87 1.17 -4.69 -12.18
CA PRO A 87 1.07 -4.02 -13.47
C PRO A 87 0.58 -4.97 -14.58
N ASN A 88 -0.11 -4.41 -15.57
CA ASN A 88 -0.55 -5.18 -16.74
C ASN A 88 0.63 -5.87 -17.42
N GLY A 89 0.52 -7.19 -17.63
CA GLY A 89 1.57 -8.00 -18.23
C GLY A 89 2.63 -8.52 -17.25
N ALA A 90 2.59 -8.11 -15.98
CA ALA A 90 3.35 -8.78 -14.93
C ALA A 90 2.77 -10.20 -14.70
N PRO A 91 3.60 -11.21 -14.45
CA PRO A 91 3.14 -12.54 -14.10
C PRO A 91 2.42 -12.52 -12.75
N GLU A 92 1.60 -13.54 -12.49
CA GLU A 92 0.96 -13.65 -11.19
C GLU A 92 1.98 -13.86 -10.07
N ILE A 93 1.63 -13.34 -8.89
CA ILE A 93 2.35 -13.64 -7.65
C ILE A 93 2.24 -15.15 -7.41
N PRO A 94 3.31 -15.94 -7.35
CA PRO A 94 3.21 -17.39 -7.26
C PRO A 94 2.53 -17.85 -5.96
N GLU A 95 1.85 -18.99 -5.99
CA GLU A 95 1.37 -19.64 -4.76
C GLU A 95 2.54 -19.93 -3.83
N GLN A 96 2.36 -19.69 -2.53
CA GLN A 96 3.44 -19.72 -1.52
C GLN A 96 4.60 -18.77 -1.81
N GLY A 97 4.40 -17.82 -2.74
CA GLY A 97 5.35 -16.78 -3.09
C GLY A 97 5.52 -15.77 -1.97
N LEU A 98 6.75 -15.30 -1.80
CA LEU A 98 7.09 -14.23 -0.87
C LEU A 98 6.73 -12.89 -1.50
N VAL A 99 6.11 -12.01 -0.71
CA VAL A 99 5.77 -10.64 -1.09
C VAL A 99 6.38 -9.67 -0.08
N SER A 100 7.08 -8.66 -0.57
CA SER A 100 7.60 -7.54 0.19
C SER A 100 7.00 -6.25 -0.37
N VAL A 101 6.45 -5.42 0.50
CA VAL A 101 5.81 -4.16 0.15
C VAL A 101 6.50 -3.03 0.92
N ALA A 102 6.85 -1.97 0.21
CA ALA A 102 7.30 -0.73 0.81
C ALA A 102 6.40 0.44 0.39
N PHE A 103 5.77 1.11 1.34
CA PHE A 103 5.05 2.36 1.12
C PHE A 103 6.01 3.52 1.34
N VAL A 104 6.35 4.24 0.27
CA VAL A 104 7.32 5.35 0.28
C VAL A 104 6.55 6.66 0.17
N THR A 105 6.66 7.50 1.20
CA THR A 105 6.07 8.85 1.22
C THR A 105 6.91 9.84 0.44
N HIS A 106 6.33 10.95 -0.02
CA HIS A 106 7.09 12.08 -0.60
C HIS A 106 8.11 12.70 0.36
N TYR A 107 7.98 12.44 1.67
CA TYR A 107 8.97 12.84 2.67
C TYR A 107 10.20 11.92 2.70
N GLY A 108 10.21 10.84 1.93
CA GLY A 108 11.26 9.81 1.93
C GLY A 108 11.13 8.79 3.07
N VAL A 109 10.12 8.92 3.93
CA VAL A 109 9.84 7.95 5.00
C VAL A 109 9.18 6.71 4.40
N VAL A 110 9.62 5.53 4.86
CA VAL A 110 9.18 4.24 4.33
C VAL A 110 8.58 3.36 5.41
N ALA A 111 7.37 2.85 5.18
CA ALA A 111 6.81 1.72 5.93
C ALA A 111 6.98 0.44 5.11
N ARG A 112 7.30 -0.68 5.77
CA ARG A 112 7.54 -1.98 5.10
C ARG A 112 6.69 -3.08 5.72
N GLY A 113 6.29 -4.04 4.90
CA GLY A 113 5.60 -5.25 5.33
C GLY A 113 5.93 -6.42 4.40
N GLU A 114 5.92 -7.62 4.96
CA GLU A 114 6.14 -8.86 4.22
C GLU A 114 4.97 -9.81 4.44
N ALA A 115 4.65 -10.62 3.43
CA ALA A 115 3.59 -11.60 3.46
C ALA A 115 3.92 -12.77 2.51
N VAL A 116 3.10 -13.82 2.60
CA VAL A 116 3.13 -14.96 1.68
C VAL A 116 1.78 -15.07 1.02
N ARG A 117 1.73 -15.34 -0.29
CA ARG A 117 0.48 -15.71 -0.96
C ARG A 117 0.07 -17.11 -0.47
N GLN A 118 -0.98 -17.17 0.34
CA GLN A 118 -1.55 -18.43 0.82
C GLN A 118 -2.25 -19.20 -0.30
#